data_AF-A0A1G5S330-F1
#
_entry.id   AF-A0A1G5S330-F1
#
_cell.length_a   1.000
_cell.length_b   1.000
_cell.length_c   1.000
_cell.angle_alpha   90.00
_cell.angle_beta   90.00
_cell.angle_gamma   90.00
#
_symmetry.space_group_name_H-M   'P 1'
#
loop_
_entity.id
_entity.type
_entity.pdbx_description
1 polymer ?
#
loop_
_entity_poly.entity_id
_entity_poly.type
_entity_poly.pdbx_seq_one_letter_code
_entity_poly.pdbx_strand_id
1 'polypeptide(L)'
;MSDIEAARAEAAERARREAEEAERRRQARIRELRNQLSGVESRITHFENVLRRLTDARTSMNSLKNRLNTEVDTPVITYNLHGASKWEGTNALNGVVALANIKNSKSAYDSDVEKLISDIGRGVDRANSILQDLYRQRNNILSELRSLGA
;
A
#
# COMPACT_ATOMS: atom_id res chain seq x y z
N MET A 1 52.27 11.56 -49.64
CA MET A 1 51.09 11.76 -48.78
C MET A 1 51.25 13.11 -48.13
N SER A 2 50.29 14.02 -48.34
CA SER A 2 50.41 15.40 -47.83
C SER A 2 50.03 15.48 -46.36
N ASP A 3 50.61 16.42 -45.61
CA ASP A 3 50.31 16.64 -44.17
C ASP A 3 48.80 16.85 -43.90
N ILE A 4 48.06 17.28 -44.93
CA ILE A 4 46.61 17.49 -44.89
C ILE A 4 45.84 16.15 -44.85
N GLU A 5 46.34 15.10 -45.50
CA GLU A 5 45.74 13.75 -45.46
C GLU A 5 45.96 13.09 -44.09
N ALA A 6 47.15 13.27 -43.51
CA ALA A 6 47.45 12.78 -42.16
C ALA A 6 46.58 13.48 -41.09
N ALA A 7 46.43 14.80 -41.17
CA ALA A 7 45.58 15.56 -40.25
C ALA A 7 44.09 15.18 -40.35
N ARG A 8 43.59 14.90 -41.56
CA ARG A 8 42.20 14.41 -41.77
C ARG A 8 42.00 12.99 -41.23
N ALA A 9 42.99 12.11 -41.41
CA ALA A 9 42.94 10.76 -40.87
C ALA A 9 42.92 10.76 -39.34
N GLU A 10 43.76 11.59 -38.68
CA GLU A 10 43.74 11.74 -37.22
C GLU A 10 42.43 12.33 -36.70
N ALA A 11 41.85 13.31 -37.40
CA ALA A 11 40.55 13.89 -37.02
C ALA A 11 39.42 12.85 -37.13
N ALA A 12 39.44 12.02 -38.18
CA ALA A 12 38.47 10.93 -38.35
C ALA A 12 38.64 9.85 -37.27
N GLU A 13 39.89 9.51 -36.91
CA GLU A 13 40.21 8.55 -35.85
C GLU A 13 39.73 9.07 -34.46
N ARG A 14 39.92 10.37 -34.18
CA ARG A 14 39.42 11.01 -32.96
C ARG A 14 37.90 10.99 -32.89
N ALA A 15 37.21 11.37 -33.97
CA ALA A 15 35.76 11.35 -34.04
C ALA A 15 35.17 9.94 -33.86
N ARG A 16 35.85 8.90 -34.40
CA ARG A 16 35.45 7.50 -34.17
C ARG A 16 35.56 7.10 -32.71
N ARG A 17 36.67 7.43 -32.04
CA ARG A 17 36.87 7.12 -30.61
C ARG A 17 35.84 7.83 -29.73
N GLU A 18 35.54 9.10 -30.02
CA GLU A 18 34.51 9.86 -29.31
C GLU A 18 33.11 9.24 -29.49
N ALA A 19 32.77 8.81 -30.72
CA ALA A 19 31.50 8.14 -31.00
C ALA A 19 31.40 6.77 -30.29
N GLU A 20 32.47 5.97 -30.30
CA GLU A 20 32.51 4.67 -29.60
C GLU A 20 32.42 4.84 -28.08
N GLU A 21 33.04 5.87 -27.51
CA GLU A 21 32.93 6.15 -26.09
C GLU A 21 31.53 6.67 -25.71
N ALA A 22 30.93 7.53 -26.53
CA ALA A 22 29.56 7.98 -26.36
C ALA A 22 28.56 6.82 -26.42
N GLU A 23 28.72 5.91 -27.39
CA GLU A 23 27.86 4.73 -27.52
C GLU A 23 28.06 3.76 -26.34
N ARG A 24 29.30 3.55 -25.87
CA ARG A 24 29.54 2.75 -24.65
C ARG A 24 28.86 3.33 -23.41
N ARG A 25 28.94 4.65 -23.22
CA ARG A 25 28.26 5.35 -22.11
C ARG A 25 26.74 5.24 -22.22
N ARG A 26 26.20 5.41 -23.42
CA ARG A 26 24.77 5.21 -23.72
C ARG A 26 24.30 3.80 -23.38
N GLN A 27 25.02 2.76 -23.82
CA GLN A 27 24.68 1.37 -23.51
C GLN A 27 24.81 1.03 -22.01
N ALA A 28 25.81 1.59 -21.33
CA ALA A 28 25.92 1.47 -19.88
C ALA A 28 24.71 2.10 -19.17
N ARG A 29 24.28 3.29 -19.59
CA ARG A 29 23.09 3.96 -19.04
C ARG A 29 21.81 3.17 -19.30
N ILE A 30 21.63 2.62 -20.50
CA ILE A 30 20.47 1.76 -20.84
C ILE A 30 20.42 0.54 -19.91
N ARG A 31 21.56 -0.14 -19.68
CA ARG A 31 21.63 -1.29 -18.77
C ARG A 31 21.24 -0.92 -17.35
N GLU A 32 21.76 0.21 -16.86
CA GLU A 32 21.43 0.71 -15.53
C GLU A 32 19.93 1.03 -15.39
N LEU A 33 19.35 1.75 -16.35
CA LEU A 33 17.92 2.07 -16.35
C LEU A 33 17.04 0.83 -16.43
N ARG A 34 17.44 -0.21 -17.17
CA ARG A 34 16.71 -1.50 -17.21
C ARG A 34 16.73 -2.21 -15.86
N ASN A 35 17.86 -2.19 -15.15
CA ASN A 35 17.94 -2.74 -13.79
C ASN A 35 17.05 -1.96 -12.82
N GLN A 36 17.09 -0.63 -12.89
CA GLN A 36 16.21 0.23 -12.09
C GLN A 36 14.73 -0.01 -12.39
N LEU A 37 14.37 -0.15 -13.67
CA LEU A 37 13.01 -0.45 -14.11
C LEU A 37 12.51 -1.75 -13.49
N SER A 38 13.29 -2.83 -13.58
CA SER A 38 12.95 -4.11 -12.96
C SER A 38 12.73 -4.00 -11.45
N GLY A 39 13.57 -3.22 -10.75
CA GLY A 39 13.40 -2.95 -9.32
C GLY A 39 12.12 -2.18 -9.01
N VAL A 40 11.78 -1.17 -9.81
CA VAL A 40 10.53 -0.40 -9.67
C VAL A 40 9.31 -1.28 -9.93
N GLU A 41 9.33 -2.09 -10.99
CA GLU A 41 8.24 -3.02 -11.33
C GLU A 41 8.01 -4.08 -10.23
N SER A 42 9.08 -4.61 -9.65
CA SER A 42 8.98 -5.53 -8.51
C SER A 42 8.28 -4.86 -7.31
N ARG A 43 8.65 -3.61 -7.00
CA ARG A 43 8.02 -2.84 -5.92
C ARG A 43 6.55 -2.52 -6.23
N ILE A 44 6.21 -2.21 -7.47
CA ILE A 44 4.81 -2.01 -7.91
C ILE A 44 4.00 -3.26 -7.59
N THR A 45 4.43 -4.43 -8.07
CA THR A 45 3.74 -5.70 -7.83
C THR A 45 3.58 -6.00 -6.33
N HIS A 46 4.60 -5.69 -5.53
CA HIS A 46 4.51 -5.82 -4.08
C HIS A 46 3.41 -4.93 -3.49
N PHE A 47 3.40 -3.63 -3.81
CA PHE A 47 2.43 -2.69 -3.25
C PHE A 47 1.01 -2.87 -3.78
N GLU A 48 0.83 -3.34 -5.02
CA GLU A 48 -0.48 -3.76 -5.54
C GLU A 48 -1.06 -4.93 -4.72
N ASN A 49 -0.22 -5.90 -4.37
CA ASN A 49 -0.62 -7.01 -3.50
C ASN A 49 -0.95 -6.55 -2.07
N VAL A 50 -0.17 -5.62 -1.51
CA VAL A 50 -0.45 -5.02 -0.20
C VAL A 50 -1.79 -4.29 -0.23
N LEU A 51 -2.03 -3.45 -1.25
CA LEU A 51 -3.27 -2.70 -1.42
C LEU A 51 -4.49 -3.64 -1.50
N ARG A 52 -4.39 -4.72 -2.29
CA ARG A 52 -5.43 -5.73 -2.37
C ARG A 52 -5.74 -6.35 -1.01
N ARG A 53 -4.71 -6.83 -0.29
CA ARG A 53 -4.88 -7.44 1.04
C ARG A 53 -5.53 -6.48 2.05
N LEU A 54 -5.12 -5.20 2.04
CA LEU A 54 -5.71 -4.19 2.92
C LEU A 54 -7.17 -3.91 2.57
N THR A 55 -7.51 -3.90 1.28
CA THR A 55 -8.89 -3.71 0.81
C THR A 55 -9.79 -4.89 1.18
N ASP A 56 -9.29 -6.12 1.02
CA ASP A 56 -9.96 -7.35 1.43
C ASP A 56 -10.20 -7.37 2.95
N ALA A 57 -9.17 -6.99 3.72
CA ALA A 57 -9.25 -6.89 5.19
C ALA A 57 -10.28 -5.83 5.62
N ARG A 58 -10.29 -4.65 4.99
CA ARG A 58 -11.28 -3.60 5.27
C ARG A 58 -12.71 -4.08 5.04
N THR A 59 -12.94 -4.77 3.92
CA THR A 59 -14.25 -5.32 3.56
C THR A 59 -14.70 -6.36 4.59
N SER A 60 -13.80 -7.27 4.96
CA SER A 60 -14.06 -8.31 5.96
C SER A 60 -14.36 -7.70 7.34
N MET A 61 -13.60 -6.69 7.75
CA MET A 61 -13.81 -5.98 9.01
C MET A 61 -15.16 -5.25 9.06
N ASN A 62 -15.58 -4.61 7.97
CA ASN A 62 -16.89 -3.97 7.91
C ASN A 62 -18.03 -4.99 8.03
N SER A 63 -17.88 -6.16 7.37
CA SER A 63 -18.85 -7.26 7.49
C SER A 63 -18.94 -7.78 8.92
N LEU A 64 -17.79 -8.03 9.56
CA LEU A 64 -17.72 -8.46 10.96
C LEU A 64 -18.33 -7.42 11.91
N LYS A 65 -18.04 -6.13 11.72
CA LYS A 65 -18.65 -5.04 12.51
C LYS A 65 -20.17 -5.06 12.40
N ASN A 66 -20.71 -5.19 11.18
CA ASN A 66 -22.15 -5.23 10.98
C ASN A 66 -22.81 -6.46 11.64
N ARG A 67 -22.15 -7.62 11.55
CA ARG A 67 -22.62 -8.85 12.21
C ARG A 67 -22.60 -8.72 13.72
N LEU A 68 -21.51 -8.21 14.30
CA LEU A 68 -21.41 -7.96 15.74
C LEU A 68 -22.54 -7.03 16.21
N ASN A 69 -22.77 -5.94 15.47
CA ASN A 69 -23.81 -4.98 15.80
C ASN A 69 -25.23 -5.60 15.80
N THR A 70 -25.48 -6.50 14.84
CA THR A 70 -26.81 -7.10 14.65
C THR A 70 -27.04 -8.30 15.58
N GLU A 71 -26.05 -9.19 15.70
CA GLU A 71 -26.16 -10.47 16.39
C GLU A 71 -25.86 -10.37 17.89
N VAL A 72 -25.12 -9.34 18.34
CA VAL A 72 -24.66 -9.22 19.73
C VAL A 72 -25.07 -7.87 20.32
N ASP A 73 -24.66 -6.77 19.72
CA ASP A 73 -24.80 -5.45 20.35
C ASP A 73 -26.25 -5.04 20.52
N THR A 74 -27.04 -5.12 19.44
CA THR A 74 -28.46 -4.77 19.48
C THR A 74 -29.22 -5.61 20.51
N PRO A 75 -29.08 -6.95 20.54
CA PRO A 75 -29.65 -7.77 21.60
C PRO A 75 -29.19 -7.37 23.02
N VAL A 76 -27.89 -7.18 23.26
CA VAL A 76 -27.35 -6.86 24.60
C VAL A 76 -27.79 -5.48 25.09
N ILE A 77 -27.79 -4.47 24.21
CA ILE A 77 -28.20 -3.10 24.55
C ILE A 77 -29.68 -3.05 24.91
N THR A 78 -30.51 -3.70 24.10
CA THR A 78 -31.97 -3.71 24.26
C THR A 78 -32.46 -4.67 25.34
N TYR A 79 -31.59 -5.57 25.82
CA TYR A 79 -31.94 -6.49 26.90
C TYR A 79 -32.21 -5.75 28.21
N ASN A 80 -33.38 -5.99 28.78
CA ASN A 80 -33.83 -5.44 30.05
C ASN A 80 -34.12 -6.57 31.05
N LEU A 81 -33.31 -6.66 32.09
CA LEU A 81 -33.47 -7.63 33.18
C LEU A 81 -34.73 -7.41 34.03
N HIS A 82 -35.33 -6.21 33.95
CA HIS A 82 -36.56 -5.88 34.69
C HIS A 82 -37.84 -6.31 33.96
N GLY A 83 -37.75 -6.93 32.77
CA GLY A 83 -38.89 -7.49 32.06
C GLY A 83 -39.22 -8.91 32.53
N ALA A 84 -40.30 -9.04 33.31
CA ALA A 84 -41.00 -10.31 33.62
C ALA A 84 -40.16 -11.47 34.20
N SER A 85 -39.34 -11.24 35.24
CA SER A 85 -38.75 -12.36 36.01
C SER A 85 -38.84 -12.16 37.53
N LYS A 86 -39.02 -13.27 38.25
CA LYS A 86 -39.19 -13.41 39.71
C LYS A 86 -37.88 -13.19 40.50
N TRP A 87 -36.90 -12.51 39.91
CA TRP A 87 -35.58 -12.33 40.50
C TRP A 87 -35.59 -11.10 41.41
N GLU A 88 -35.50 -11.32 42.72
CA GLU A 88 -35.44 -10.28 43.74
C GLU A 88 -34.12 -10.36 44.54
N GLY A 89 -33.80 -9.28 45.26
CA GLY A 89 -32.63 -9.22 46.13
C GLY A 89 -31.28 -9.22 45.40
N THR A 90 -30.24 -9.71 46.08
CA THR A 90 -28.83 -9.64 45.63
C THR A 90 -28.59 -10.26 44.25
N ASN A 91 -29.35 -11.28 43.86
CA ASN A 91 -29.20 -11.93 42.55
C ASN A 91 -29.63 -11.04 41.38
N ALA A 92 -30.68 -10.23 41.55
CA ALA A 92 -31.09 -9.24 40.55
C ALA A 92 -30.05 -8.12 40.42
N LEU A 93 -29.50 -7.66 41.55
CA LEU A 93 -28.43 -6.66 41.59
C LEU A 93 -27.17 -7.15 40.87
N ASN A 94 -26.76 -8.38 41.14
CA ASN A 94 -25.62 -9.03 40.47
C ASN A 94 -25.84 -9.14 38.95
N GLY A 95 -27.06 -9.47 38.52
CA GLY A 95 -27.42 -9.52 37.09
C GLY A 95 -27.31 -8.16 36.40
N VAL A 96 -27.79 -7.09 37.04
CA VAL A 96 -27.70 -5.72 36.52
C VAL A 96 -26.23 -5.29 36.40
N VAL A 97 -25.42 -5.55 37.43
CA VAL A 97 -23.98 -5.25 37.42
C VAL A 97 -23.26 -6.03 36.32
N ALA A 98 -23.57 -7.32 36.16
CA ALA A 98 -22.99 -8.14 35.09
C ALA A 98 -23.36 -7.60 33.69
N LEU A 99 -24.63 -7.23 33.47
CA LEU A 99 -25.08 -6.64 32.21
C LEU A 99 -24.40 -5.28 31.95
N ALA A 100 -24.24 -4.44 32.97
CA ALA A 100 -23.53 -3.17 32.85
C ALA A 100 -22.05 -3.37 32.48
N ASN A 101 -21.38 -4.35 33.09
CA ASN A 101 -20.00 -4.70 32.75
C ASN A 101 -19.88 -5.20 31.30
N ILE A 102 -20.81 -6.04 30.84
CA ILE A 102 -20.87 -6.51 29.45
C ILE A 102 -21.03 -5.31 28.49
N LYS A 103 -21.95 -4.39 28.80
CA LYS A 103 -22.17 -3.16 28.01
C LYS A 103 -20.92 -2.28 27.94
N ASN A 104 -20.19 -2.13 29.05
CA ASN A 104 -18.94 -1.35 29.09
C ASN A 104 -17.81 -2.00 28.28
N SER A 105 -17.60 -3.31 28.43
CA SER A 105 -16.59 -4.03 27.65
C SER A 105 -16.87 -3.92 26.14
N LYS A 106 -18.15 -4.00 25.74
CA LYS A 106 -18.59 -3.80 24.36
C LYS A 106 -18.15 -2.45 23.78
N SER A 107 -18.36 -1.36 24.51
CA SER A 107 -17.94 -0.02 24.06
C SER A 107 -16.42 0.09 23.82
N ALA A 108 -15.61 -0.62 24.62
CA ALA A 108 -14.16 -0.68 24.38
C ALA A 108 -13.84 -1.45 23.09
N TYR A 109 -14.48 -2.61 22.88
CA TYR A 109 -14.32 -3.40 21.65
C TYR A 109 -14.73 -2.61 20.39
N ASP A 110 -15.82 -1.86 20.42
CA ASP A 110 -16.24 -1.00 19.30
C ASP A 110 -15.15 0.04 18.95
N SER A 111 -14.61 0.70 19.96
CA SER A 111 -13.51 1.67 19.78
C SER A 111 -12.30 1.02 19.11
N ASP A 112 -11.93 -0.19 19.54
CA ASP A 112 -10.77 -0.88 18.99
C ASP A 112 -11.01 -1.36 17.55
N VAL A 113 -12.22 -1.81 17.23
CA VAL A 113 -12.64 -2.15 15.85
C VAL A 113 -12.61 -0.91 14.96
N GLU A 114 -13.09 0.23 15.44
CA GLU A 114 -13.06 1.49 14.69
C GLU A 114 -11.64 1.99 14.43
N LYS A 115 -10.75 1.89 15.43
CA LYS A 115 -9.32 2.18 15.26
C LYS A 115 -8.70 1.27 14.21
N LEU A 116 -8.96 -0.04 14.27
CA LEU A 116 -8.42 -0.98 13.28
C LEU A 116 -8.91 -0.69 11.86
N ILE A 117 -10.20 -0.36 11.68
CA ILE A 117 -10.75 0.05 10.37
C ILE A 117 -10.08 1.33 9.88
N SER A 118 -9.85 2.30 10.78
CA SER A 118 -9.14 3.55 10.46
C SER A 118 -7.69 3.28 10.05
N ASP A 119 -6.98 2.42 10.77
CA ASP A 119 -5.59 2.03 10.50
C ASP A 119 -5.45 1.33 9.14
N ILE A 120 -6.38 0.42 8.82
CA ILE A 120 -6.44 -0.22 7.51
C ILE A 120 -6.70 0.84 6.43
N GLY A 121 -7.62 1.79 6.67
CA GLY A 121 -7.88 2.92 5.77
C GLY A 121 -6.61 3.75 5.48
N ARG A 122 -5.89 4.15 6.53
CA ARG A 122 -4.60 4.85 6.40
C ARG A 122 -3.56 4.02 5.64
N GLY A 123 -3.55 2.71 5.86
CA GLY A 123 -2.69 1.78 5.12
C GLY A 123 -3.01 1.76 3.62
N VAL A 124 -4.29 1.72 3.25
CA VAL A 124 -4.76 1.78 1.84
C VAL A 124 -4.31 3.08 1.19
N ASP A 125 -4.53 4.22 1.83
CA ASP A 125 -4.15 5.53 1.30
C ASP A 125 -2.64 5.64 1.10
N ARG A 126 -1.86 5.14 2.06
CA ARG A 126 -0.40 5.11 1.96
C ARG A 126 0.08 4.19 0.83
N ALA A 127 -0.49 3.01 0.69
CA ALA A 127 -0.15 2.09 -0.41
C ALA A 127 -0.46 2.71 -1.77
N ASN A 128 -1.61 3.38 -1.91
CA ASN A 128 -1.98 4.11 -3.13
C ASN A 128 -0.98 5.23 -3.44
N SER A 129 -0.60 6.04 -2.45
CA SER A 129 0.39 7.10 -2.64
C SER A 129 1.73 6.54 -3.14
N ILE A 130 2.21 5.44 -2.53
CA ILE A 130 3.46 4.79 -2.94
C ILE A 130 3.36 4.27 -4.38
N LEU A 131 2.24 3.65 -4.75
CA LEU A 131 2.02 3.17 -6.11
C LEU A 131 2.04 4.30 -7.13
N GLN A 132 1.41 5.44 -6.84
CA GLN A 132 1.45 6.60 -7.72
C GLN A 132 2.88 7.09 -7.96
N ASP A 133 3.70 7.17 -6.91
CA ASP A 133 5.11 7.56 -7.03
C ASP A 133 5.93 6.55 -7.82
N LEU A 134 5.71 5.25 -7.59
CA LEU A 134 6.37 4.19 -8.36
C LEU A 134 5.98 4.22 -9.84
N TYR A 135 4.71 4.45 -10.17
CA TYR A 135 4.29 4.60 -11.56
C TYR A 135 4.91 5.83 -12.23
N ARG A 136 5.05 6.95 -11.52
CA ARG A 136 5.78 8.12 -12.02
C ARG A 136 7.25 7.79 -12.29
N GLN A 137 7.92 7.12 -11.35
CA GLN A 137 9.32 6.69 -11.51
C GLN A 137 9.48 5.76 -12.71
N ARG A 138 8.61 4.74 -12.85
CA ARG A 138 8.59 3.82 -13.99
C ARG A 138 8.47 4.59 -15.31
N ASN A 139 7.52 5.51 -15.39
CA ASN A 139 7.27 6.29 -16.61
C ASN A 139 8.45 7.21 -16.95
N ASN A 140 9.12 7.80 -15.95
CA ASN A 140 10.33 8.59 -16.15
C ASN A 140 11.47 7.74 -16.71
N ILE A 141 11.70 6.55 -16.14
CA ILE A 141 12.73 5.61 -16.62
C ILE A 141 12.43 5.16 -18.06
N LEU A 142 11.17 4.84 -18.36
CA LEU A 142 10.75 4.47 -19.72
C LEU A 142 10.96 5.61 -20.73
N SER A 143 10.66 6.84 -20.34
CA SER A 143 10.93 8.02 -21.19
C SER A 143 12.42 8.21 -21.42
N GLU A 144 13.25 8.02 -20.39
CA GLU A 144 14.70 8.13 -20.53
C GLU A 144 15.27 7.03 -21.44
N LEU A 145 14.81 5.78 -21.28
CA LEU A 145 15.17 4.67 -22.18
C LEU A 145 14.83 4.99 -23.65
N ARG A 146 13.64 5.53 -23.91
CA ARG A 146 13.25 5.96 -25.27
C ARG A 146 14.13 7.08 -25.81
N SER A 147 14.51 8.04 -24.97
CA SER A 147 15.43 9.13 -25.37
C SER A 147 16.82 8.61 -25.73
N LEU A 148 17.23 7.50 -25.12
CA LEU A 148 18.45 6.78 -25.43
C LEU A 148 18.25 5.75 -26.57
N GLY A 149 17.10 5.72 -27.25
CA GLY A 149 16.81 4.82 -28.36
C GLY A 149 16.82 3.32 -27.98
N ALA A 150 16.35 3.00 -26.77
CA ALA A 150 16.26 1.65 -26.21
C ALA A 150 14.83 1.09 -26.16
#